data_AF-A0A6V8Q836-F1
#
_entry.id   AF-A0A6V8Q836-F1
#
_cell.length_a   1.000
_cell.length_b   1.000
_cell.length_c   1.000
_cell.angle_alpha   90.00
_cell.angle_beta   90.00
_cell.angle_gamma   90.00
#
_symmetry.space_group_name_H-M   'P 1'
#
loop_
_entity.id
_entity.type
_entity.pdbx_description
1 polymer ?
#
loop_
_entity_poly.entity_id
_entity_poly.type
_entity_poly.pdbx_seq_one_letter_code
_entity_poly.pdbx_strand_id
1 'polypeptide(L)'
;MPYLDYNQSNGYLLPPYLEELISADHVARVVNKVVDLLDIRELTSQEKIEGRPAYHPRMMLKILIYAYSQKTPSSRFIARRCAEDVVFLWLSGTQKPDFRTISDFRKNNIKVLKKLFKQV
;
A
#
# COMPACT_ATOMS: atom_id res chain seq x y z
N MET A 1 16.58 -38.92 3.43
CA MET A 1 15.46 -38.23 4.09
C MET A 1 14.37 -38.05 3.05
N PRO A 2 13.10 -38.39 3.33
CA PRO A 2 12.02 -38.17 2.36
C PRO A 2 11.74 -36.67 2.19
N TYR A 3 11.38 -36.25 0.98
CA TYR A 3 10.96 -34.89 0.67
C TYR A 3 9.48 -34.68 1.03
N LEU A 4 9.09 -33.43 1.26
CA LEU A 4 7.69 -33.03 1.34
C LEU A 4 7.05 -33.06 -0.06
N ASP A 5 5.74 -33.24 -0.11
CA ASP A 5 4.98 -33.20 -1.36
C ASP A 5 5.04 -31.80 -2.00
N TYR A 6 5.24 -31.73 -3.32
CA TYR A 6 5.45 -30.50 -4.07
C TYR A 6 4.42 -30.39 -5.20
N ASN A 7 3.43 -29.51 -5.00
CA ASN A 7 2.32 -29.33 -5.93
C ASN A 7 1.91 -27.84 -6.00
N GLN A 8 2.10 -27.21 -7.17
CA GLN A 8 1.73 -25.79 -7.38
C GLN A 8 0.21 -25.58 -7.52
N SER A 9 -0.55 -26.65 -7.75
CA SER A 9 -2.02 -26.62 -7.82
C SER A 9 -2.68 -26.82 -6.46
N ASN A 10 -1.91 -26.80 -5.36
CA ASN A 10 -2.45 -26.88 -4.01
C ASN A 10 -3.32 -25.64 -3.72
N GLY A 11 -4.61 -25.84 -3.52
CA GLY A 11 -5.60 -24.79 -3.32
C GLY A 11 -6.21 -24.85 -1.93
N TYR A 12 -6.70 -23.69 -1.46
CA TYR A 12 -7.51 -23.61 -0.25
C TYR A 12 -8.99 -23.89 -0.57
N LEU A 13 -9.73 -24.46 0.38
CA LEU A 13 -11.17 -24.64 0.25
C LEU A 13 -11.91 -23.29 0.19
N LEU A 14 -11.45 -22.32 0.97
CA LEU A 14 -11.92 -20.93 0.97
C LEU A 14 -10.73 -19.99 0.77
N PRO A 15 -10.89 -18.86 0.08
CA PRO A 15 -9.82 -17.87 -0.05
C PRO A 15 -9.39 -17.37 1.35
N PRO A 16 -8.09 -17.43 1.70
CA PRO A 16 -7.60 -16.89 2.95
C PRO A 16 -7.72 -15.36 2.96
N TYR A 17 -7.80 -14.78 4.16
CA TYR A 17 -7.69 -13.32 4.28
C TYR A 17 -6.26 -12.90 3.95
N LEU A 18 -6.09 -11.77 3.25
CA LEU A 18 -4.76 -11.26 2.92
C LEU A 18 -3.87 -11.04 4.14
N GLU A 19 -4.48 -10.72 5.29
CA GLU A 19 -3.76 -10.54 6.54
C GLU A 19 -3.15 -11.85 7.08
N GLU A 20 -3.77 -13.00 6.83
CA GLU A 20 -3.26 -14.32 7.25
C GLU A 20 -2.01 -14.72 6.47
N LEU A 21 -1.86 -14.21 5.25
CA LEU A 21 -0.68 -14.43 4.41
C LEU A 21 0.51 -13.56 4.81
N ILE A 22 0.35 -12.65 5.78
CA ILE A 22 1.36 -11.70 6.23
C ILE A 22 1.70 -11.98 7.69
N SER A 23 2.98 -12.29 7.95
CA SER A 23 3.51 -12.52 9.30
C SER A 23 3.10 -11.42 10.29
N ALA A 24 2.85 -11.80 11.54
CA ALA A 24 2.50 -10.87 12.63
C ALA A 24 3.60 -9.81 12.88
N ASP A 25 4.86 -10.16 12.66
CA ASP A 25 6.03 -9.29 12.87
C ASP A 25 6.42 -8.50 11.61
N HIS A 26 5.62 -8.58 10.55
CA HIS A 26 5.95 -7.96 9.28
C HIS A 26 5.89 -6.42 9.36
N VAL A 27 6.91 -5.73 8.83
CA VAL A 27 7.05 -4.26 8.87
C VAL A 27 5.82 -3.53 8.30
N ALA A 28 5.15 -4.12 7.31
CA ALA A 28 3.92 -3.56 6.75
C ALA A 28 2.81 -3.32 7.81
N ARG A 29 2.75 -4.14 8.86
CA ARG A 29 1.76 -3.96 9.95
C ARG A 29 2.08 -2.71 10.78
N VAL A 30 3.35 -2.44 11.01
CA VAL A 30 3.81 -1.20 11.65
C VAL A 30 3.44 0.00 10.79
N VAL A 31 3.74 -0.06 9.49
CA VAL A 31 3.37 1.02 8.54
C VAL A 31 1.86 1.25 8.54
N ASN A 32 1.07 0.18 8.49
CA ASN A 32 -0.39 0.26 8.51
C ASN A 32 -0.89 1.02 9.75
N LYS A 33 -0.44 0.63 10.94
CA LYS A 33 -0.80 1.26 12.22
C LYS A 33 -0.33 2.72 12.31
N VAL A 34 0.92 3.00 11.95
CA VAL A 34 1.46 4.36 12.00
C VAL A 34 0.67 5.29 11.10
N VAL A 35 0.34 4.87 9.88
CA VAL A 35 -0.43 5.69 8.94
C VAL A 35 -1.89 5.88 9.39
N ASP A 36 -2.46 4.93 10.12
CA ASP A 36 -3.79 5.08 10.71
C ASP A 36 -3.83 6.15 11.82
N LEU A 37 -2.71 6.39 12.50
CA LEU A 37 -2.56 7.42 13.54
C LEU A 37 -2.27 8.83 12.99
N LEU A 38 -1.85 8.94 11.73
CA LEU A 38 -1.52 10.23 11.12
C LEU A 38 -2.76 11.09 10.89
N ASP A 39 -2.63 12.38 11.19
CA ASP A 39 -3.64 13.39 10.86
C ASP A 39 -3.57 13.74 9.37
N ILE A 40 -4.46 13.12 8.59
CA ILE A 40 -4.54 13.29 7.14
C ILE A 40 -5.58 14.31 6.69
N ARG A 41 -6.14 15.12 7.61
CA ARG A 41 -7.22 16.08 7.28
C ARG A 41 -6.84 16.98 6.11
N GLU A 42 -5.62 17.50 6.08
CA GLU A 42 -5.09 18.34 5.00
C GLU A 42 -5.07 17.65 3.61
N LEU A 43 -5.03 16.31 3.57
CA LEU A 43 -5.06 15.54 2.33
C LEU A 43 -6.48 15.18 1.89
N THR A 44 -7.41 15.03 2.83
CA THR A 44 -8.79 14.63 2.55
C THR A 44 -9.67 15.82 2.12
N SER A 45 -9.28 17.06 2.46
CA SER A 45 -10.05 18.26 2.10
C SER A 45 -10.11 18.56 0.60
N GLN A 46 -9.33 17.88 -0.24
CA GLN A 46 -9.31 18.07 -1.69
C GLN A 46 -10.19 17.02 -2.38
N GLU A 47 -11.51 17.11 -2.22
CA GLU A 47 -12.42 16.28 -3.01
C GLU A 47 -12.52 16.82 -4.43
N LYS A 48 -12.18 15.97 -5.41
CA LYS A 48 -12.49 16.25 -6.81
C LYS A 48 -13.98 15.94 -7.02
N ILE A 49 -14.74 16.96 -7.39
CA ILE A 49 -16.20 16.88 -7.61
C ILE A 49 -16.51 16.14 -8.93
N GLU A 50 -15.57 16.09 -9.88
CA GLU A 50 -15.78 15.51 -11.20
C GLU A 50 -14.70 14.49 -11.61
N GLY A 51 -15.12 13.46 -12.36
CA GLY A 51 -14.26 12.41 -12.89
C GLY A 51 -14.26 11.12 -12.06
N ARG A 52 -13.25 10.26 -12.29
CA ARG A 52 -13.08 9.01 -11.53
C ARG A 52 -12.78 9.33 -10.06
N PRO A 53 -13.44 8.67 -9.09
CA PRO A 53 -13.15 8.84 -7.68
C PRO A 53 -11.65 8.68 -7.39
N ALA A 54 -11.11 9.57 -6.57
CA ALA A 54 -9.73 9.49 -6.13
C ALA A 54 -9.53 8.32 -5.17
N TYR A 55 -8.33 7.73 -5.19
CA TYR A 55 -7.94 6.77 -4.17
C TYR A 55 -7.83 7.44 -2.80
N HIS A 56 -8.22 6.72 -1.75
CA HIS A 56 -8.17 7.24 -0.39
C HIS A 56 -6.74 7.68 -0.02
N PRO A 57 -6.50 8.91 0.47
CA PRO A 57 -5.15 9.41 0.77
C PRO A 57 -4.38 8.52 1.74
N ARG A 58 -5.06 7.97 2.76
CA ARG A 58 -4.47 7.01 3.70
C ARG A 58 -3.90 5.77 3.03
N MET A 59 -4.62 5.23 2.05
CA MET A 59 -4.16 4.05 1.29
C MET A 59 -2.93 4.42 0.46
N MET A 60 -2.96 5.57 -0.22
CA MET A 60 -1.80 6.07 -0.99
C MET A 60 -0.57 6.28 -0.10
N LEU A 61 -0.75 6.80 1.13
CA LEU A 61 0.32 6.96 2.11
C LEU A 61 0.90 5.61 2.55
N LYS A 62 0.05 4.63 2.89
CA LYS A 62 0.49 3.28 3.30
C LYS A 62 1.42 2.66 2.28
N ILE A 63 1.03 2.70 1.00
CA ILE A 63 1.83 2.12 -0.07
C ILE A 63 3.14 2.90 -0.27
N LEU A 64 3.09 4.23 -0.25
CA LEU A 64 4.29 5.07 -0.44
C LEU A 64 5.31 4.87 0.68
N ILE A 65 4.87 4.90 1.93
CA ILE A 65 5.74 4.75 3.10
C ILE A 65 6.36 3.35 3.12
N TYR A 66 5.56 2.32 2.84
CA TYR A 66 6.05 0.95 2.74
C TYR A 66 7.05 0.80 1.58
N ALA A 67 6.80 1.39 0.41
CA ALA A 67 7.74 1.36 -0.69
C ALA A 67 9.08 2.06 -0.36
N TYR A 68 9.02 3.14 0.45
CA TYR A 68 10.22 3.84 0.91
C TYR A 68 11.00 3.06 1.96
N SER A 69 10.34 2.33 2.86
CA SER A 69 11.05 1.44 3.80
C SER A 69 11.79 0.32 3.05
N GLN A 70 11.27 -0.12 1.91
CA GLN A 70 11.90 -1.07 1.00
C GLN A 70 12.86 -0.43 -0.02
N LYS A 71 13.24 0.85 0.16
CA LYS A 71 14.16 1.60 -0.72
C LYS A 71 13.76 1.60 -2.21
N THR A 72 12.47 1.43 -2.52
CA THR A 72 12.01 1.33 -3.92
C THR A 72 11.00 2.44 -4.26
N PRO A 73 11.45 3.66 -4.58
CA PRO A 73 10.58 4.83 -4.73
C PRO A 73 9.91 4.97 -6.11
N SER A 74 10.19 4.06 -7.04
CA SER A 74 9.69 4.13 -8.42
C SER A 74 8.18 3.90 -8.46
N SER A 75 7.42 4.88 -8.95
CA SER A 75 5.95 4.76 -9.06
C SER A 75 5.51 3.57 -9.92
N ARG A 76 6.29 3.22 -10.95
CA ARG A 76 6.02 2.05 -11.80
C ARG A 76 6.23 0.74 -11.04
N PHE A 77 7.28 0.67 -10.23
CA PHE A 77 7.52 -0.49 -9.37
C PHE A 77 6.41 -0.64 -8.34
N ILE A 78 6.01 0.46 -7.70
CA ILE A 78 4.92 0.47 -6.72
C ILE A 78 3.61 -0.01 -7.36
N ALA A 79 3.24 0.54 -8.53
CA ALA A 79 2.04 0.11 -9.26
C ALA A 79 2.06 -1.39 -9.59
N ARG A 80 3.22 -1.90 -10.04
CA ARG A 80 3.41 -3.32 -10.31
C ARG A 80 3.26 -4.16 -9.04
N ARG A 81 3.86 -3.75 -7.93
CA ARG A 81 3.74 -4.45 -6.64
C ARG A 81 2.30 -4.48 -6.14
N CYS A 82 1.52 -3.42 -6.32
CA CYS A 82 0.08 -3.43 -6.01
C CYS A 82 -0.73 -4.47 -6.80
N ALA A 83 -0.19 -5.03 -7.89
CA ALA A 83 -0.84 -6.09 -8.65
C ALA A 83 -0.33 -7.50 -8.35
N GLU A 84 0.91 -7.64 -7.86
CA GLU A 84 1.62 -8.92 -7.76
C GLU A 84 1.98 -9.33 -6.33
N ASP A 85 2.16 -8.36 -5.42
CA ASP A 85 2.71 -8.59 -4.08
C ASP A 85 1.59 -8.55 -3.04
N VAL A 86 1.46 -9.62 -2.26
CA VAL A 86 0.42 -9.81 -1.25
C VAL A 86 0.45 -8.70 -0.19
N VAL A 87 1.63 -8.22 0.19
CA VAL A 87 1.77 -7.16 1.19
C VAL A 87 1.27 -5.83 0.63
N PHE A 88 1.60 -5.53 -0.62
CA PHE A 88 1.09 -4.33 -1.29
C PHE A 88 -0.41 -4.42 -1.54
N LEU A 89 -0.93 -5.59 -1.91
CA LEU A 89 -2.36 -5.85 -2.04
C LEU A 89 -3.10 -5.62 -0.72
N TRP A 90 -2.54 -6.07 0.40
CA TRP A 90 -3.13 -5.83 1.73
C TRP A 90 -3.15 -4.34 2.07
N LEU A 91 -2.02 -3.64 1.92
CA LEU A 91 -1.93 -2.20 2.19
C LEU A 91 -2.82 -1.36 1.26
N SER A 92 -3.00 -1.78 0.01
CA SER A 92 -3.85 -1.10 -0.96
C SER A 92 -5.33 -1.48 -0.84
N GLY A 93 -5.67 -2.48 -0.03
CA GLY A 93 -7.01 -3.06 0.02
C GLY A 93 -7.43 -3.61 -1.34
N THR A 94 -6.54 -4.32 -2.03
CA THR A 94 -6.69 -4.89 -3.39
C THR A 94 -6.85 -3.87 -4.53
N GLN A 95 -6.74 -2.58 -4.23
CA GLN A 95 -6.79 -1.53 -5.23
C GLN A 95 -5.46 -1.42 -5.99
N LYS A 96 -5.55 -1.09 -7.28
CA LYS A 96 -4.41 -1.08 -8.22
C LYS A 96 -4.24 0.32 -8.81
N PRO A 97 -3.68 1.29 -8.05
CA PRO A 97 -3.39 2.61 -8.58
C PRO A 97 -2.33 2.53 -9.67
N ASP A 98 -2.54 3.26 -10.77
CA ASP A 98 -1.57 3.35 -11.85
C ASP A 98 -0.36 4.21 -11.43
N PHE A 99 0.77 4.02 -12.10
CA PHE A 99 2.01 4.75 -11.82
C PHE A 99 1.82 6.26 -11.91
N ARG A 100 0.96 6.73 -12.83
CA ARG A 100 0.62 8.15 -12.97
C ARG A 100 -0.08 8.66 -11.72
N THR A 101 -1.09 7.93 -11.25
CA THR A 101 -1.83 8.28 -10.03
C THR A 101 -0.92 8.37 -8.80
N ILE A 102 0.01 7.42 -8.65
CA ILE A 102 1.01 7.44 -7.57
C ILE A 102 1.95 8.64 -7.71
N SER A 103 2.43 8.90 -8.93
CA SER A 103 3.32 10.03 -9.21
C SER A 103 2.66 11.37 -8.93
N ASP A 104 1.42 11.55 -9.40
CA ASP A 104 0.64 12.78 -9.25
C ASP A 104 0.29 13.02 -7.79
N PHE A 105 -0.13 11.97 -7.06
CA PHE A 105 -0.38 12.08 -5.62
C PHE A 105 0.85 12.59 -4.87
N ARG A 106 2.04 12.06 -5.19
CA ARG A 106 3.29 12.51 -4.57
C ARG A 106 3.63 13.96 -4.95
N LYS A 107 3.51 14.32 -6.23
CA LYS A 107 3.82 15.66 -6.74
C LYS A 107 2.91 16.72 -6.11
N ASN A 108 1.61 16.46 -6.09
CA ASN A 108 0.61 17.43 -5.65
C ASN A 108 0.63 17.62 -4.13
N ASN A 109 1.03 16.60 -3.37
CA ASN A 109 0.99 16.61 -1.91
C ASN A 109 2.37 16.76 -1.24
N ILE A 110 3.43 17.09 -1.98
CA ILE A 110 4.81 17.01 -1.47
C ILE A 110 5.07 17.86 -0.21
N LYS A 111 4.39 19.01 -0.08
CA LYS A 111 4.50 19.87 1.11
C LYS A 111 3.89 19.20 2.35
N VAL A 112 2.70 18.63 2.19
CA VAL A 112 1.97 17.93 3.26
C VAL A 112 2.71 16.64 3.63
N LEU A 113 3.18 15.88 2.64
CA LEU A 113 4.01 14.69 2.87
C LEU A 113 5.24 15.01 3.72
N LYS A 114 5.99 16.08 3.39
CA LYS A 114 7.15 16.51 4.18
C LYS A 114 6.79 16.85 5.63
N LYS A 115 5.60 17.37 5.90
CA LYS A 115 5.12 17.67 7.26
C LYS A 115 4.77 16.37 8.00
N LEU A 116 4.07 15.45 7.36
CA LEU A 116 3.71 14.15 7.92
C LEU A 116 4.94 13.30 8.25
N PHE A 117 5.95 13.31 7.38
CA PHE A 117 7.22 12.62 7.62
C PHE A 117 8.04 13.19 8.79
N LYS A 118 7.71 14.37 9.32
CA LYS A 118 8.33 14.91 10.55
C LYS A 118 7.61 14.50 11.83
N GLN A 119 6.39 13.97 11.72
CA GLN A 119 5.58 13.57 12.87
C GLN A 119 5.85 12.12 13.31
N VAL A 120 6.57 11.36 12.47
CA VAL A 120 7.02 9.98 12.70
C VAL A 120 8.53 10.02 12.93
#